data_AF-A0A8J9WTE1-F1
#
_entry.id   AF-A0A8J9WTE1-F1
#
_cell.length_a   1.000
_cell.length_b   1.000
_cell.length_c   1.000
_cell.angle_alpha   90.00
_cell.angle_beta   90.00
_cell.angle_gamma   90.00
#
_symmetry.space_group_name_H-M   'P 1'
#
loop_
_entity.id
_entity.type
_entity.pdbx_description
1 polymer ?
#
loop_
_entity_poly.entity_id
_entity_poly.type
_entity_poly.pdbx_seq_one_letter_code
_entity_poly.pdbx_strand_id
1 'polypeptide(L)'
;MSGAVSHEEEVKQMGFWKNVTFAAIPVCIGVAIWDLSHAHPHDHEQIEYPYMHIRTKDFPWGPCSLFDTHCWEEQKGGHDEE
;
A
#
# COMPACT_ATOMS: atom_id res chain seq x y z
N MET A 1 -14.16 23.12 -24.63
CA MET A 1 -15.06 24.09 -23.98
C MET A 1 -14.31 25.41 -23.90
N SER A 2 -14.79 26.43 -24.62
CA SER A 2 -14.14 27.74 -24.68
C SER A 2 -14.48 28.54 -23.43
N GLY A 3 -13.45 28.94 -22.69
CA GLY A 3 -13.57 29.57 -21.37
C GLY A 3 -14.12 30.99 -21.43
N ALA A 4 -15.22 31.19 -20.72
CA ALA A 4 -15.71 32.50 -20.31
C ALA A 4 -16.07 32.44 -18.82
N VAL A 5 -15.12 31.98 -18.01
CA VAL A 5 -15.15 32.17 -16.57
C VAL A 5 -14.35 33.44 -16.32
N SER A 6 -14.94 34.41 -15.64
CA SER A 6 -14.22 35.62 -15.27
C SER A 6 -13.09 35.29 -14.29
N HIS A 7 -11.99 36.05 -14.34
CA HIS A 7 -10.86 35.87 -13.41
C HIS A 7 -11.32 35.87 -11.93
N GLU A 8 -12.35 36.66 -11.60
CA GLU A 8 -12.94 36.69 -10.27
C GLU A 8 -13.64 35.38 -9.88
N GLU A 9 -14.32 34.73 -10.82
CA GLU A 9 -14.96 33.44 -10.61
C GLU A 9 -13.92 32.32 -10.47
N GLU A 10 -12.81 32.38 -11.21
CA GLU A 10 -11.69 31.44 -11.06
C GLU A 10 -11.08 31.55 -9.66
N VAL A 11 -10.84 32.77 -9.16
CA VAL A 11 -10.32 33.00 -7.80
C VAL A 11 -11.28 32.46 -6.73
N LYS A 12 -12.59 32.65 -6.91
CA LYS A 12 -13.61 32.10 -6.00
C LYS A 12 -13.63 30.57 -6.02
N GLN A 13 -13.57 29.96 -7.20
CA GLN A 13 -13.52 28.51 -7.35
C GLN A 13 -12.25 27.91 -6.73
N MET A 14 -11.09 28.53 -6.96
CA MET A 14 -9.83 28.11 -6.31
C MET A 14 -9.94 28.18 -4.78
N GLY A 15 -10.51 29.26 -4.24
CA GLY A 15 -10.72 29.42 -2.80
C GLY A 15 -11.63 28.34 -2.22
N PHE A 16 -12.72 28.02 -2.92
CA PHE A 16 -13.63 26.94 -2.52
C PHE A 16 -12.91 25.58 -2.48
N TRP A 17 -12.25 25.17 -3.55
CA TRP A 17 -11.57 23.88 -3.62
C TRP A 17 -10.40 23.78 -2.64
N LYS A 18 -9.65 24.87 -2.44
CA LYS A 18 -8.63 24.96 -1.40
C LYS A 18 -9.21 24.65 -0.02
N ASN A 19 -10.35 25.26 0.32
CA ASN A 19 -11.00 25.02 1.61
C ASN A 19 -11.52 23.58 1.73
N VAL A 20 -12.09 23.03 0.65
CA VAL A 20 -12.52 21.62 0.61
C VAL A 20 -11.33 20.67 0.84
N THR A 21 -10.18 20.93 0.21
CA THR A 21 -8.96 20.14 0.44
C THR A 21 -8.50 20.24 1.89
N PHE A 22 -8.49 21.43 2.48
CA PHE A 22 -8.14 21.59 3.90
C PHE A 22 -9.11 20.87 4.84
N ALA A 23 -10.38 20.70 4.46
CA ALA A 23 -11.32 19.88 5.20
C ALA A 23 -11.10 18.37 4.96
N ALA A 24 -10.64 17.97 3.77
CA ALA A 24 -10.36 16.56 3.44
C ALA A 24 -9.09 16.03 4.14
N ILE A 25 -8.05 16.86 4.29
CA ILE A 25 -6.79 16.48 4.95
C ILE A 25 -7.01 15.85 6.34
N PRO A 26 -7.73 16.46 7.31
CA PRO A 26 -7.92 15.85 8.63
C PRO A 26 -8.71 14.54 8.57
N VAL A 27 -9.59 14.37 7.57
CA VAL A 27 -10.31 13.09 7.36
C VAL A 27 -9.33 12.01 6.93
N CYS A 28 -8.48 12.28 5.93
CA CYS A 28 -7.45 11.33 5.50
C CYS A 28 -6.47 10.99 6.64
N ILE A 29 -6.08 11.97 7.46
CA ILE A 29 -5.25 11.74 8.64
C ILE A 29 -5.97 10.84 9.65
N GLY A 30 -7.26 11.09 9.92
CA GLY A 30 -8.05 10.26 10.84
C GLY A 30 -8.15 8.81 10.39
N VAL A 31 -8.40 8.57 9.10
CA VAL A 31 -8.42 7.23 8.51
C VAL A 31 -7.05 6.57 8.58
N ALA A 32 -5.97 7.31 8.26
CA ALA A 32 -4.62 6.77 8.36
C ALA A 32 -4.26 6.36 9.80
N ILE A 33 -4.63 7.16 10.81
CA ILE A 33 -4.44 6.80 12.21
C ILE A 33 -5.21 5.52 12.54
N TRP A 34 -6.48 5.42 12.11
CA TRP A 34 -7.30 4.24 12.34
C TRP A 34 -6.68 2.99 11.71
N ASP A 35 -6.36 3.02 10.41
CA ASP A 35 -5.81 1.87 9.68
C ASP A 35 -4.46 1.43 10.25
N LEU A 36 -3.60 2.37 10.65
CA LEU A 36 -2.28 2.07 11.20
C LEU A 36 -2.29 1.70 12.70
N SER A 37 -3.37 2.00 13.43
CA SER A 37 -3.46 1.69 14.86
C SER A 37 -3.73 0.22 15.17
N HIS A 38 -4.14 -0.56 14.16
CA HIS A 38 -4.47 -1.97 14.33
C HIS A 38 -3.31 -2.85 13.87
N ALA A 39 -2.95 -3.85 14.69
CA ALA A 39 -2.06 -4.91 14.23
C ALA A 39 -2.79 -5.75 13.17
N HIS A 40 -2.09 -6.09 12.08
CA HIS A 40 -2.63 -7.00 11.07
C HIS A 40 -2.18 -8.44 11.41
N PRO A 41 -3.11 -9.38 11.65
CA PRO A 41 -2.74 -10.75 11.94
C PRO A 41 -2.16 -11.41 10.69
N HIS A 42 -0.93 -11.91 10.80
CA HIS A 42 -0.37 -12.84 9.83
C HIS A 42 -0.71 -14.27 10.25
N ASP A 43 -1.53 -14.95 9.45
CA ASP A 43 -1.69 -16.39 9.60
C ASP A 43 -0.44 -17.08 9.04
N HIS A 44 0.15 -17.97 9.84
CA HIS A 44 1.45 -18.60 9.58
C HIS A 44 1.31 -20.05 9.14
N GLU A 45 0.14 -20.67 9.33
CA GLU A 45 -0.10 -22.04 8.88
C GLU A 45 -0.63 -22.04 7.44
N GLN A 46 0.28 -21.93 6.47
CA GLN A 46 -0.09 -22.09 5.07
C GLN A 46 -0.19 -23.57 4.70
N ILE A 47 -1.40 -24.03 4.44
CA ILE A 47 -1.65 -25.37 3.87
C ILE A 47 -1.08 -25.39 2.44
N GLU A 48 -0.21 -26.36 2.14
CA GLU A 48 0.39 -26.50 0.82
C GLU A 48 -0.59 -27.15 -0.16
N TYR A 49 -1.41 -26.32 -0.81
CA TYR A 49 -2.24 -26.79 -1.91
C TYR A 49 -1.45 -26.87 -3.22
N PRO A 50 -1.68 -27.90 -4.08
CA PRO A 50 -0.94 -28.08 -5.33
C PRO A 50 -1.03 -26.93 -6.34
N TYR A 51 -1.97 -26.01 -6.14
CA TYR A 51 -2.20 -24.84 -6.99
C TYR A 51 -1.64 -23.53 -6.39
N MET A 52 -1.16 -23.54 -5.15
CA MET A 52 -0.48 -22.41 -4.51
C MET A 52 1.04 -22.58 -4.63
N HIS A 53 1.78 -21.48 -4.51
CA HIS A 53 3.26 -21.48 -4.59
C HIS A 53 3.84 -22.17 -5.84
N ILE A 54 3.09 -22.19 -6.95
CA ILE A 54 3.57 -22.79 -8.20
C ILE A 54 4.83 -22.06 -8.68
N ARG A 55 5.88 -22.84 -8.95
CA ARG A 55 7.12 -22.39 -9.58
C ARG A 55 7.41 -23.25 -10.81
N THR A 56 7.00 -22.77 -11.99
CA THR A 56 7.32 -23.41 -13.28
C THR A 56 8.69 -22.99 -13.81
N LYS A 57 9.18 -21.83 -13.38
CA LYS A 57 10.50 -21.29 -13.65
C LYS A 57 10.98 -20.50 -12.43
N ASP A 58 12.26 -20.62 -12.12
CA ASP A 58 12.87 -19.89 -11.02
C ASP A 58 12.90 -18.38 -11.28
N PHE A 59 12.78 -17.61 -10.20
CA PHE A 59 12.95 -16.17 -10.29
C PHE A 59 14.42 -15.79 -10.43
N PRO A 60 14.73 -14.67 -11.10
CA PRO A 60 16.11 -14.25 -11.30
C PRO A 60 16.80 -13.74 -10.03
N TRP A 61 16.08 -13.54 -8.93
CA TRP A 61 16.59 -13.03 -7.65
C TRP A 61 16.62 -14.07 -6.53
N GLY A 62 16.13 -15.29 -6.75
CA GLY A 62 16.14 -16.36 -5.74
C GLY A 62 14.80 -17.07 -5.51
N PRO A 63 14.67 -17.86 -4.44
CA PRO A 63 13.54 -18.75 -4.21
C PRO A 63 12.25 -18.04 -3.78
N CYS A 64 12.38 -16.90 -3.08
CA CYS A 64 11.25 -16.16 -2.52
C CYS A 64 10.53 -15.28 -3.54
N SER A 65 9.22 -15.11 -3.34
CA SER A 65 8.46 -14.12 -4.12
C SER A 65 8.94 -12.70 -3.80
N LEU A 66 8.81 -11.78 -4.76
CA LEU A 66 9.41 -10.45 -4.67
C LEU A 66 9.05 -9.68 -3.38
N PHE A 67 7.82 -9.83 -2.88
CA PHE A 67 7.32 -9.15 -1.68
C PHE A 67 6.93 -10.13 -0.55
N ASP A 68 7.50 -11.34 -0.55
CA ASP A 68 7.23 -12.35 0.47
C ASP A 68 8.20 -12.20 1.64
N THR A 69 7.83 -11.32 2.58
CA THR A 69 8.69 -10.97 3.73
C THR A 69 8.99 -12.17 4.61
N HIS A 70 8.05 -13.11 4.77
CA HIS A 70 8.23 -14.31 5.58
C HIS A 70 9.32 -15.21 5.00
N CYS A 71 9.21 -15.56 3.71
CA CYS A 71 10.23 -16.35 3.03
C CYS A 71 11.62 -15.67 3.11
N TRP A 72 11.67 -14.35 2.96
CA TRP A 72 12.93 -13.60 3.07
C TRP A 72 13.51 -13.59 4.50
N GLU A 73 12.67 -13.61 5.53
CA GLU A 73 13.09 -13.69 6.92
C GLU A 73 13.61 -15.09 7.27
N GLU A 74 12.91 -16.14 6.84
CA GLU A 74 13.35 -17.53 6.99
C GLU A 74 14.71 -17.78 6.32
N GLN A 75 14.91 -17.24 5.09
CA GLN A 75 16.20 -17.33 4.39
C GLN A 75 17.34 -16.67 5.17
N LYS A 76 17.07 -15.57 5.89
CA LYS A 76 18.08 -14.88 6.72
C LYS A 76 18.35 -15.65 8.01
N GLY A 77 17.30 -16.10 8.70
CA GLY A 77 17.43 -16.86 9.96
C GLY A 77 18.06 -18.23 9.77
N GLY A 78 17.85 -18.87 8.62
CA GLY A 78 18.49 -20.14 8.26
C GLY A 78 19.95 -20.01 7.81
N HIS A 79 20.50 -18.80 7.69
CA HIS A 79 21.91 -18.58 7.35
C HIS A 79 22.82 -18.49 8.59
N ASP A 80 22.25 -18.38 9.79
CA ASP A 80 23.00 -18.23 11.05
C ASP A 80 23.25 -19.60 11.78
N GLU A 81 22.82 -20.72 11.20
CA GLU A 81 22.97 -22.08 11.77
C GLU A 81 24.07 -22.95 11.12
N GLU A 82 24.99 -22.37 10.32
CA GLU A 82 26.14 -23.10 9.71
C GLU A 82 27.53 -22.56 10.13
#